data_AF-A0AAV7UGS5-F1
#
_entry.id   AF-A0AAV7UGS5-F1
#
_cell.length_a   1.000
_cell.length_b   1.000
_cell.length_c   1.000
_cell.angle_alpha   90.00
_cell.angle_beta   90.00
_cell.angle_gamma   90.00
#
_symmetry.space_group_name_H-M   'P 1'
#
loop_
_entity.id
_entity.type
_entity.pdbx_description
1 polymer ?
#
loop_
_entity_poly.entity_id
_entity_poly.type
_entity_poly.pdbx_seq_one_letter_code
_entity_poly.pdbx_strand_id
1 'polypeptide(L)'
;MEIGASRYIIGGDRNLARDAILDRTGPLDTINNGDRALQSDVMHKNGLVDFWRLTHPGDREYTFLSSVHGTQSRLDYFVISHNLVAYAQDSHILSGGLSHHSTILLVIQLGMVSPSHKPWRFAVQCCRTPQGKAQLQAHTSTYVRDNLG
;
A
#
# COMPACT_ATOMS: atom_id res chain seq x y z
N MET A 1 20.04 -3.04 11.15
CA MET A 1 19.83 -3.90 9.97
C MET A 1 20.04 -3.02 8.76
N GLU A 2 21.18 -3.15 8.09
CA GLU A 2 21.54 -2.31 6.96
C GLU A 2 20.94 -2.92 5.68
N ILE A 3 19.94 -2.24 5.12
CA ILE A 3 19.08 -2.77 4.04
C ILE A 3 19.64 -2.40 2.64
N GLY A 4 20.93 -2.04 2.57
CA GLY A 4 21.50 -1.22 1.48
C GLY A 4 21.54 -1.84 0.07
N ALA A 5 21.38 -3.15 -0.10
CA ALA A 5 21.56 -3.82 -1.40
C ALA A 5 20.27 -4.39 -2.01
N SER A 6 19.25 -4.63 -1.21
CA SER A 6 18.06 -5.35 -1.66
C SER A 6 17.03 -4.42 -2.31
N ARG A 7 16.27 -4.95 -3.28
CA ARG A 7 15.18 -4.23 -3.96
C ARG A 7 13.85 -4.62 -3.34
N TYR A 8 13.07 -3.64 -2.89
CA TYR A 8 11.79 -3.87 -2.23
C TYR A 8 10.67 -3.08 -2.89
N ILE A 9 9.50 -3.70 -2.90
CA ILE A 9 8.23 -3.07 -3.25
C ILE A 9 7.30 -3.32 -2.07
N ILE A 10 6.76 -2.25 -1.50
CA ILE A 10 5.78 -2.30 -0.42
C ILE A 10 4.52 -1.63 -0.95
N GLY A 11 3.46 -2.39 -1.15
CA GLY A 11 2.17 -1.88 -1.61
C GLY A 11 1.05 -2.23 -0.65
N GLY A 12 0.01 -1.40 -0.63
CA GLY A 12 -1.23 -1.66 0.09
C GLY A 12 -1.97 -0.40 0.50
N ASP A 13 -3.14 -0.60 1.08
CA ASP A 13 -3.89 0.42 1.78
C ASP A 13 -3.19 0.76 3.09
N ARG A 14 -2.72 2.01 3.21
CA ARG A 14 -2.04 2.48 4.42
C ARG A 14 -2.96 3.22 5.37
N ASN A 15 -4.20 3.50 4.96
CA ASN A 15 -5.14 4.38 5.66
C ASN A 15 -4.52 5.73 6.08
N LEU A 16 -3.49 6.18 5.35
CA LEU A 16 -2.72 7.37 5.68
C LEU A 16 -2.34 8.13 4.40
N ALA A 17 -2.97 9.29 4.20
CA ALA A 17 -2.60 10.25 3.17
C ALA A 17 -1.24 10.87 3.49
N ARG A 18 -0.30 10.82 2.53
CA ARG A 18 1.05 11.31 2.76
C ARG A 18 1.15 12.82 2.71
N ASP A 19 0.53 13.44 1.73
CA ASP A 19 0.44 14.89 1.60
C ASP A 19 -0.88 15.42 2.17
N ALA A 20 -0.78 16.42 3.04
CA ALA A 20 -1.93 17.04 3.68
C ALA A 20 -2.89 17.71 2.70
N ILE A 21 -2.37 18.19 1.57
CA ILE A 21 -3.05 19.09 0.63
C ILE A 21 -3.30 18.36 -0.70
N LEU A 22 -2.29 17.64 -1.20
CA LEU A 22 -2.38 16.99 -2.50
C LEU A 22 -3.08 15.63 -2.44
N ASP A 23 -2.89 14.86 -1.36
CA ASP A 23 -3.43 13.51 -1.24
C ASP A 23 -4.84 13.46 -0.63
N ARG A 24 -5.50 14.61 -0.43
CA ARG A 24 -6.88 14.66 0.05
C ARG A 24 -7.64 15.92 -0.34
N THR A 25 -8.96 15.86 -0.23
CA THR A 25 -9.86 17.02 -0.40
C THR A 25 -10.48 17.51 0.90
N GLY A 26 -10.34 16.75 2.00
CA GLY A 26 -10.95 17.08 3.29
C GLY A 26 -10.24 18.18 4.09
N PRO A 27 -10.84 18.62 5.21
CA PRO A 27 -10.29 19.64 6.11
C PRO A 27 -8.91 19.28 6.69
N LEU A 28 -8.03 20.27 6.84
CA LEU A 28 -6.65 20.09 7.33
C LEU A 28 -6.55 19.74 8.83
N ASP A 29 -7.59 20.01 9.61
CA ASP A 29 -7.68 19.69 11.03
C ASP A 29 -7.86 18.19 11.32
N THR A 30 -8.33 17.42 10.33
CA THR A 30 -8.49 15.96 10.42
C THR A 30 -7.18 15.18 10.18
N ILE A 31 -6.05 15.87 10.07
CA ILE A 31 -4.77 15.27 9.68
C ILE A 31 -4.04 14.73 10.91
N ASN A 32 -3.76 13.42 10.91
CA ASN A 32 -2.80 12.84 11.83
C ASN A 32 -1.36 13.15 11.37
N ASN A 33 -0.78 14.23 11.91
CA ASN A 33 0.59 14.63 11.60
C ASN A 33 1.66 13.72 12.23
N GLY A 34 1.35 13.06 13.36
CA GLY A 34 2.27 12.15 14.03
C GLY A 34 2.58 10.93 13.17
N ASP A 35 1.55 10.25 12.68
CA ASP A 35 1.70 9.06 11.83
C ASP A 35 2.38 9.40 10.50
N ARG A 36 2.07 10.56 9.92
CA ARG A 36 2.72 11.05 8.69
C ARG A 36 4.20 11.31 8.90
N ALA A 37 4.56 11.97 9.99
CA ALA A 37 5.97 12.23 10.33
C ALA A 37 6.73 10.92 10.55
N LEU A 38 6.15 9.99 11.34
CA LEU A 38 6.74 8.68 11.57
C LEU A 38 6.93 7.89 10.26
N GLN A 39 5.93 7.89 9.38
CA GLN A 39 6.04 7.23 8.09
C GLN A 39 7.12 7.87 7.21
N SER A 40 7.18 9.21 7.18
CA SER A 40 8.22 9.94 6.44
C SER A 40 9.62 9.59 6.96
N ASP A 41 9.80 9.53 8.28
CA ASP A 41 11.05 9.14 8.91
C ASP A 41 11.45 7.71 8.58
N VAL A 42 10.52 6.77 8.67
CA VAL A 42 10.75 5.36 8.31
C VAL A 42 11.12 5.27 6.84
N MET A 43 10.44 6.00 5.95
CA MET A 43 10.76 5.98 4.53
C MET A 43 12.14 6.55 4.24
N HIS A 44 12.45 7.71 4.81
CA HIS A 44 13.74 8.36 4.65
C HIS A 44 14.90 7.49 5.16
N LYS A 45 14.79 6.93 6.37
CA LYS A 45 15.82 6.05 6.97
C LYS A 45 16.09 4.78 6.17
N ASN A 46 15.10 4.29 5.43
CA ASN A 46 15.20 3.05 4.66
C ASN A 46 15.39 3.28 3.15
N GLY A 47 15.59 4.54 2.71
CA GLY A 47 15.76 4.87 1.29
C GLY A 47 14.54 4.47 0.45
N LEU A 48 13.35 4.71 0.97
CA LEU A 48 12.08 4.33 0.37
C LEU A 48 11.39 5.55 -0.27
N VAL A 49 10.81 5.36 -1.46
CA VAL A 49 10.18 6.42 -2.25
C VAL A 49 8.81 5.96 -2.73
N ASP A 50 7.80 6.82 -2.65
CA ASP A 50 6.53 6.59 -3.36
C ASP A 50 6.70 7.09 -4.78
N PHE A 51 6.70 6.13 -5.70
CA PHE A 51 7.02 6.39 -7.09
C PHE A 51 5.92 7.20 -7.79
N TRP A 52 4.65 6.99 -7.44
CA TRP A 52 3.55 7.75 -8.04
C TRP A 52 3.68 9.24 -7.72
N ARG A 53 3.96 9.60 -6.46
CA ARG A 53 4.15 11.00 -6.07
C ARG A 53 5.46 11.59 -6.62
N LEU A 54 6.47 10.76 -6.87
CA LEU A 54 7.71 11.19 -7.53
C LEU A 54 7.45 11.61 -8.99
N THR A 55 6.63 10.85 -9.72
CA THR A 55 6.31 11.15 -11.13
C THR A 55 5.17 12.16 -11.30
N HIS A 56 4.31 12.33 -10.28
CA HIS A 56 3.17 13.25 -10.27
C HIS A 56 3.26 14.23 -9.08
N PRO A 57 4.26 15.13 -9.04
CA PRO A 57 4.53 15.94 -7.86
C PRO A 57 3.40 16.93 -7.50
N GLY A 58 2.65 17.42 -8.50
CA GLY A 58 1.56 18.37 -8.32
C GLY A 58 0.16 17.81 -8.48
N ASP A 59 0.03 16.57 -8.97
CA ASP A 59 -1.28 16.06 -9.37
C ASP A 59 -2.11 15.60 -8.18
N ARG A 60 -3.42 15.69 -8.36
CA ARG A 60 -4.43 15.37 -7.35
C ARG A 60 -5.33 14.28 -7.89
N GLU A 61 -4.90 13.05 -7.67
CA GLU A 61 -5.70 11.85 -7.92
C GLU A 61 -5.79 11.02 -6.64
N TYR A 62 -6.90 10.29 -6.49
CA TYR A 62 -7.30 9.69 -5.22
C TYR A 62 -7.62 8.23 -5.42
N THR A 63 -7.32 7.43 -4.40
CA THR A 63 -7.62 6.01 -4.42
C THR A 63 -8.87 5.69 -3.62
N PHE A 64 -9.29 6.52 -2.68
CA PHE A 64 -10.42 6.26 -1.79
C PHE A 64 -11.46 7.38 -1.84
N LEU A 65 -12.74 7.00 -1.87
CA LEU A 65 -13.89 7.90 -1.72
C LEU A 65 -14.64 7.61 -0.41
N SER A 66 -14.67 8.58 0.49
CA SER A 66 -15.54 8.54 1.68
C SER A 66 -16.93 9.05 1.34
N SER A 67 -17.89 8.14 1.17
CA SER A 67 -19.29 8.52 0.90
C SER A 67 -19.91 9.33 2.04
N VAL A 68 -19.51 9.06 3.29
CA VAL A 68 -20.08 9.72 4.49
C VAL A 68 -19.65 11.18 4.58
N HIS A 69 -18.41 11.48 4.19
CA HIS A 69 -17.85 12.82 4.30
C HIS A 69 -17.77 13.58 2.96
N GLY A 70 -18.09 12.91 1.84
CA GLY A 70 -17.94 13.49 0.50
C GLY A 70 -16.49 13.83 0.15
N THR A 71 -15.52 13.21 0.82
CA THR A 71 -14.09 13.49 0.65
C THR A 71 -13.39 12.38 -0.11
N GLN A 72 -12.31 12.75 -0.78
CA GLN A 72 -11.45 11.82 -1.50
C GLN A 72 -10.05 11.86 -0.87
N SER A 73 -9.37 10.71 -0.87
CA SER A 73 -8.01 10.59 -0.33
C SER A 73 -7.20 9.56 -1.10
N ARG A 74 -5.89 9.77 -1.20
CA ARG A 74 -4.94 8.79 -1.74
C ARG A 74 -4.36 8.01 -0.57
N LEU A 75 -4.91 6.82 -0.32
CA LEU A 75 -4.58 5.95 0.81
C LEU A 75 -3.79 4.71 0.40
N ASP A 76 -3.92 4.33 -0.87
CA ASP A 76 -3.25 3.19 -1.48
C ASP A 76 -2.05 3.71 -2.28
N TYR A 77 -0.85 3.21 -1.98
CA TYR A 77 0.34 3.56 -2.75
C TYR A 77 1.42 2.49 -2.64
N PHE A 78 2.21 2.40 -3.70
CA PHE A 78 3.46 1.64 -3.68
C PHE A 78 4.60 2.52 -3.18
N VAL A 79 5.41 1.95 -2.31
CA VAL A 79 6.69 2.49 -1.89
C VAL A 79 7.77 1.52 -2.32
N ILE A 80 8.74 2.02 -3.08
CA ILE A 80 9.86 1.24 -3.61
C ILE A 80 11.18 1.72 -3.02
N SER A 81 12.15 0.81 -2.93
CA SER A 81 13.52 1.19 -2.56
C SER A 81 14.16 2.07 -3.63
N HIS A 82 15.05 2.98 -3.21
CA HIS A 82 15.71 3.96 -4.08
C HIS A 82 16.46 3.29 -5.26
N ASN A 83 17.11 2.16 -5.01
CA ASN A 83 17.79 1.34 -6.04
C ASN A 83 16.84 0.66 -7.05
N LEU A 84 15.53 0.67 -6.81
CA LEU A 84 14.51 0.13 -7.71
C LEU A 84 13.90 1.23 -8.61
N VAL A 85 14.05 2.51 -8.26
CA VAL A 85 13.50 3.65 -9.01
C VAL A 85 13.96 3.64 -10.46
N ALA A 86 15.23 3.31 -10.73
CA ALA A 86 15.78 3.24 -12.10
C ALA A 86 15.15 2.15 -12.98
N TYR A 87 14.39 1.22 -12.40
CA TYR A 87 13.69 0.15 -13.11
C TYR A 87 12.17 0.39 -13.18
N ALA A 88 11.65 1.37 -12.44
CA ALA A 88 10.24 1.73 -12.46
C ALA A 88 9.97 2.59 -13.70
N GLN A 89 9.04 2.13 -14.54
CA GLN A 89 8.71 2.78 -15.80
C GLN A 89 7.54 3.73 -15.65
N ASP A 90 6.51 3.32 -14.90
CA ASP A 90 5.27 4.08 -14.84
C ASP A 90 4.43 3.73 -13.61
N SER A 91 3.52 4.62 -13.23
CA SER A 91 2.54 4.37 -12.18
C SER A 91 1.25 5.16 -12.39
N HIS A 92 0.12 4.46 -12.27
CA HIS A 92 -1.22 5.00 -12.54
C HIS A 92 -2.19 4.70 -11.41
N ILE A 93 -3.15 5.58 -11.22
CA ILE A 93 -4.37 5.30 -10.45
C ILE A 93 -5.48 5.00 -11.45
N LEU A 94 -5.97 3.76 -11.43
CA LEU A 94 -7.00 3.28 -12.33
C LEU A 94 -8.37 3.42 -11.65
N SER A 95 -9.15 4.38 -12.13
CA SER A 95 -10.54 4.58 -11.75
C SER A 95 -11.42 3.51 -12.39
N GLY A 96 -12.00 2.59 -11.59
CA GLY A 96 -12.81 1.51 -12.16
C GLY A 96 -13.19 0.34 -11.25
N GLY A 97 -13.43 0.56 -9.95
CA GLY A 97 -13.76 -0.50 -9.01
C GLY A 97 -15.24 -0.53 -8.59
N LEU A 98 -15.73 -1.73 -8.22
CA LEU A 98 -16.95 -1.90 -7.41
C LEU A 98 -16.73 -1.52 -5.92
N SER A 99 -15.49 -1.17 -5.55
CA SER A 99 -15.07 -0.82 -4.19
C SER A 99 -14.96 0.69 -4.03
N HIS A 100 -15.00 1.17 -2.78
CA HIS A 100 -14.61 2.54 -2.43
C HIS A 100 -13.13 2.84 -2.69
N HIS A 101 -12.33 1.81 -3.03
CA HIS A 101 -10.93 1.93 -3.44
C HIS A 101 -10.75 1.74 -4.96
N SER A 102 -9.87 2.57 -5.54
CA SER A 102 -9.38 2.50 -6.91
C SER A 102 -8.11 1.65 -6.96
N THR A 103 -7.82 1.07 -8.12
CA THR A 103 -6.63 0.23 -8.30
C THR A 103 -5.40 1.10 -8.53
N ILE A 104 -4.28 0.74 -7.90
CA ILE A 104 -2.97 1.34 -8.19
C ILE A 104 -2.14 0.40 -9.06
N LEU A 105 -1.54 0.94 -10.11
CA LEU A 105 -0.64 0.23 -11.01
C LEU A 105 0.78 0.78 -10.85
N LEU A 106 1.76 -0.11 -10.75
CA LEU A 106 3.18 0.20 -10.82
C LEU A 106 3.84 -0.75 -11.82
N VAL A 107 4.47 -0.18 -12.84
CA VAL A 107 5.15 -0.93 -13.91
C VAL A 107 6.65 -0.91 -13.64
N ILE A 108 7.23 -2.11 -13.49
CA ILE A 108 8.66 -2.27 -13.24
C ILE A 108 9.26 -3.17 -14.32
N GLN A 109 10.33 -2.70 -14.93
CA GLN A 109 11.12 -3.47 -15.88
C GLN A 109 12.29 -4.13 -15.15
N LEU A 110 12.08 -5.36 -14.72
CA LEU A 110 13.16 -6.25 -14.31
C LEU A 110 13.77 -6.88 -15.57
N GLY A 111 15.10 -6.99 -15.65
CA GLY A 111 15.78 -7.72 -16.72
C GLY A 111 15.35 -9.20 -16.76
N MET A 112 16.00 -10.03 -17.58
CA MET A 112 15.66 -11.46 -17.64
C MET A 112 15.74 -12.12 -16.25
N VAL A 113 14.59 -12.36 -15.65
CA VAL A 113 14.46 -13.15 -14.43
C VAL A 113 14.28 -14.59 -14.88
N SER A 114 15.19 -15.48 -14.50
CA SER A 114 14.92 -16.91 -14.70
C SER A 114 13.66 -17.27 -13.90
N PRO A 115 12.70 -18.01 -14.49
CA PRO A 115 11.48 -18.41 -13.80
C PRO A 115 11.79 -19.53 -12.79
N SER A 116 12.63 -19.26 -11.79
CA SER A 116 12.99 -20.23 -10.75
C SER A 116 12.03 -20.21 -9.57
N HIS A 117 11.15 -19.21 -9.47
CA HIS A 117 10.26 -19.08 -8.33
C HIS A 117 8.83 -19.45 -8.69
N LYS A 118 8.30 -20.48 -8.00
CA LYS A 118 6.88 -20.76 -7.99
C LYS A 118 6.17 -19.49 -7.50
N PRO A 119 5.24 -18.89 -8.27
CA PRO A 119 4.50 -17.72 -7.79
C PRO A 119 3.79 -18.10 -6.50
N TRP A 120 3.82 -17.21 -5.51
CA TRP A 120 3.04 -17.44 -4.29
C TRP A 120 1.56 -17.52 -4.68
N ARG A 121 0.92 -18.62 -4.32
CA ARG A 121 -0.51 -18.82 -4.49
C ARG A 121 -1.10 -19.02 -3.12
N PHE A 122 -2.07 -18.20 -2.75
CA PHE A 122 -2.88 -18.48 -1.58
C PHE A 122 -3.58 -19.83 -1.79
N ALA A 123 -3.34 -20.79 -0.90
CA ALA A 123 -3.92 -22.13 -1.01
C ALA A 123 -5.40 -22.10 -0.58
N VAL A 124 -6.28 -21.59 -1.45
CA VAL A 124 -7.73 -21.44 -1.20
C VAL A 124 -8.40 -22.73 -0.71
N GLN A 125 -7.81 -23.88 -1.02
CA GLN A 125 -8.29 -25.18 -0.58
C GLN A 125 -8.30 -25.33 0.95
N CYS A 126 -7.38 -24.69 1.69
CA CYS A 126 -7.42 -24.72 3.15
C CYS A 126 -8.69 -24.03 3.70
N CYS A 127 -9.18 -22.99 3.03
CA CYS A 127 -10.40 -22.29 3.42
C CYS A 127 -11.69 -23.08 3.11
N ARG A 128 -11.60 -24.17 2.34
CA ARG A 128 -12.76 -24.99 1.97
C ARG A 128 -12.98 -26.17 2.90
N THR A 129 -11.95 -26.63 3.61
CA THR A 129 -12.08 -27.75 4.55
C THR A 129 -12.65 -27.28 5.89
N PRO A 130 -13.42 -28.13 6.59
CA PRO A 130 -13.88 -27.83 7.94
C PRO A 130 -12.72 -27.50 8.90
N GLN A 131 -11.60 -28.21 8.76
CA GLN A 131 -10.41 -27.97 9.59
C GLN A 131 -9.80 -26.59 9.35
N GLY A 132 -9.59 -26.19 8.09
CA GLY A 132 -8.97 -24.90 7.81
C GLY A 132 -9.89 -23.72 8.09
N LYS A 133 -11.21 -23.88 7.95
CA LYS A 133 -12.20 -22.91 8.46
C LYS A 133 -12.11 -22.75 9.98
N ALA A 134 -12.05 -23.86 10.72
CA ALA A 134 -11.93 -23.83 12.18
C ALA A 134 -10.61 -23.20 12.65
N GLN A 135 -9.49 -23.45 11.96
CA GLN A 135 -8.20 -22.82 12.25
C GLN A 135 -8.23 -21.31 12.01
N LEU A 136 -8.81 -20.87 10.88
CA LEU A 136 -8.98 -19.45 10.58
C LEU A 136 -9.84 -18.76 11.63
N GLN A 137 -10.96 -19.37 12.02
CA GLN A 137 -11.82 -18.86 13.10
C GLN A 137 -11.08 -18.79 14.43
N ALA A 138 -10.35 -19.84 14.82
CA ALA A 138 -9.60 -19.87 16.06
C ALA A 138 -8.54 -18.75 16.10
N HIS A 139 -7.72 -18.62 15.05
CA HIS A 139 -6.71 -17.57 14.97
C HIS A 139 -7.33 -16.16 14.96
N THR A 140 -8.46 -15.98 14.27
CA THR A 140 -9.17 -14.69 14.24
C THR A 140 -9.70 -14.34 15.62
N SER A 141 -10.33 -15.29 16.31
CA SER A 141 -10.82 -15.10 17.68
C SER A 141 -9.69 -14.78 18.66
N THR A 142 -8.54 -15.45 18.53
CA THR A 142 -7.33 -15.13 19.30
C THR A 142 -6.85 -13.71 19.02
N TYR A 143 -6.70 -13.33 17.75
CA TYR A 143 -6.27 -11.98 17.38
C TYR A 143 -7.20 -10.90 17.93
N VAL A 144 -8.52 -11.07 17.78
CA VAL A 144 -9.52 -10.13 18.30
C VAL A 144 -9.42 -10.02 19.82
N ARG A 145 -9.34 -11.14 20.55
CA ARG A 145 -9.19 -11.13 22.00
C ARG A 145 -7.91 -10.42 22.44
N ASP A 146 -6.81 -10.64 21.73
CA ASP A 146 -5.49 -10.18 22.15
C ASP A 146 -5.20 -8.73 21.72
N ASN A 147 -5.94 -8.16 20.75
CA ASN A 147 -5.67 -6.82 20.19
C ASN A 147 -6.85 -5.84 20.24
N LEU A 148 -8.08 -6.33 20.43
CA LEU A 148 -9.32 -5.53 20.34
C LEU A 148 -10.23 -5.70 21.55
N GLY A 149 -9.72 -6.32 22.63
CA GLY A 149 -10.39 -6.52 23.92
C GLY A 149 -9.97 -5.49 24.96
#